data_AF-A0A4U9U2V8-F1
#
_entry.id   AF-A0A4U9U2V8-F1
#
_cell.length_a   1.000
_cell.length_b   1.000
_cell.length_c   1.000
_cell.angle_alpha   90.00
_cell.angle_beta   90.00
_cell.angle_gamma   90.00
#
_symmetry.space_group_name_H-M   'P 1'
#
loop_
_entity.id
_entity.type
_entity.pdbx_description
1 polymer ?
#
loop_
_entity_poly.entity_id
_entity_poly.type
_entity_poly.pdbx_seq_one_letter_code
_entity_poly.pdbx_strand_id
1 'polypeptide(L)' 'MQLPVELADIDLFEQSQLETVLKVCRSSTSLSEAGRQLFAVSRQQKKQPNDADRLRKYLARFGLNWDEVRK' A
#
# COMPACT_ATOMS: atom_id res chain seq x y z
N MET A 1 3.73 -11.07 18.66
CA MET A 1 3.31 -10.08 17.65
C MET A 1 2.51 -10.82 16.61
N GLN A 2 1.20 -10.68 16.62
CA GLN A 2 0.29 -11.45 15.78
C GLN A 2 -0.01 -10.59 14.57
N LEU A 3 0.50 -10.98 13.40
CA LEU A 3 0.17 -10.37 12.11
C LEU A 3 -1.27 -10.79 11.78
N PRO A 4 -2.27 -9.89 11.76
CA PRO A 4 -3.65 -10.29 11.57
C PRO A 4 -4.02 -10.21 10.09
N VAL A 5 -3.39 -11.06 9.29
CA VAL A 5 -3.93 -11.71 8.09
C VAL A 5 -3.14 -13.01 8.02
N GLU A 6 -3.79 -14.15 8.22
CA GLU A 6 -3.17 -15.39 7.80
C GLU A 6 -2.95 -15.24 6.29
N LEU A 7 -1.68 -15.15 5.85
CA LEU A 7 -1.30 -15.13 4.44
C LEU A 7 -1.90 -16.32 3.65
N ALA A 8 -2.48 -17.30 4.35
CA ALA A 8 -3.21 -18.44 3.86
C ALA A 8 -4.54 -18.09 3.14
N ASP A 9 -5.15 -16.94 3.42
CA ASP A 9 -6.48 -16.57 2.89
C ASP A 9 -6.43 -15.51 1.76
N ILE A 10 -5.25 -15.16 1.25
CA ILE A 10 -5.09 -14.21 0.15
C ILE A 10 -4.66 -14.91 -1.14
N ASP A 11 -5.42 -14.67 -2.21
CA ASP A 11 -5.11 -15.22 -3.53
C ASP A 11 -3.74 -14.74 -4.04
N LEU A 12 -3.13 -15.50 -4.95
CA LEU A 12 -1.85 -15.14 -5.56
C LEU A 12 -1.87 -13.73 -6.20
N PHE A 13 -3.02 -13.30 -6.70
CA PHE A 13 -3.22 -11.94 -7.24
C PHE A 13 -3.08 -10.87 -6.15
N GLU A 14 -3.69 -11.09 -4.99
CA GLU A 14 -3.59 -10.16 -3.86
C GLU A 14 -2.18 -10.16 -3.28
N GLN A 15 -1.52 -11.33 -3.21
CA GLN A 15 -0.13 -11.44 -2.79
C GLN A 15 0.80 -10.63 -3.70
N SER A 16 0.69 -10.80 -5.02
CA SER A 16 1.50 -10.07 -6.00
C SER A 16 1.29 -8.55 -5.91
N GLN A 17 0.05 -8.13 -5.72
CA GLN A 17 -0.28 -6.72 -5.52
C GLN A 17 0.33 -6.18 -4.21
N LEU A 18 0.15 -6.90 -3.10
CA LEU A 18 0.68 -6.52 -1.79
C LEU A 18 2.21 -6.44 -1.85
N GLU A 19 2.89 -7.42 -2.44
CA GLU A 19 4.34 -7.42 -2.59
C GLU A 19 4.82 -6.18 -3.35
N THR A 20 4.14 -5.81 -4.43
CA THR A 20 4.44 -4.60 -5.20
C THR A 20 4.26 -3.33 -4.36
N VAL A 21 3.16 -3.25 -3.60
CA VAL A 21 2.90 -2.11 -2.69
C VAL A 21 4.00 -2.01 -1.63
N LEU A 22 4.38 -3.11 -0.99
CA LEU A 22 5.42 -3.13 0.04
C LEU A 22 6.78 -2.70 -0.52
N LYS A 23 7.15 -3.17 -1.72
CA LYS A 23 8.39 -2.74 -2.40
C LYS A 23 8.43 -1.23 -2.59
N VAL A 24 7.36 -0.64 -3.12
CA VAL A 24 7.28 0.81 -3.35
C VAL A 24 7.29 1.59 -2.02
N CYS A 25 6.56 1.11 -1.02
CA CYS A 25 6.57 1.75 0.31
C CYS A 25 7.97 1.79 0.91
N ARG A 26 8.73 0.68 0.84
CA ARG A 26 10.10 0.58 1.36
C ARG A 26 11.11 1.46 0.61
N SER A 27 10.92 1.67 -0.70
CA SER A 27 11.80 2.53 -1.50
C SER A 27 11.44 4.01 -1.44
N SER A 28 10.29 4.38 -0.86
CA SER A 28 9.78 5.75 -0.85
C SER A 28 10.12 6.48 0.45
N THR A 29 10.40 7.78 0.34
CA THR A 29 10.72 8.63 1.51
C THR A 29 9.48 9.02 2.32
N SER A 30 8.29 8.96 1.70
CA SER A 30 7.02 9.31 2.35
C SER A 30 5.83 8.53 1.78
N LEU A 31 4.77 8.43 2.58
CA LEU A 31 3.50 7.80 2.19
C LEU A 31 2.88 8.47 0.94
N SER A 32 3.00 9.80 0.85
CA SER A 32 2.52 10.57 -0.30
C SER A 32 3.30 10.27 -1.57
N GLU A 33 4.62 10.08 -1.47
CA GLU A 33 5.45 9.67 -2.61
C GLU A 33 5.09 8.27 -3.10
N ALA A 34 5.04 7.29 -2.18
CA ALA A 34 4.64 5.92 -2.49
C ALA A 34 3.26 5.87 -3.16
N GLY A 35 2.30 6.62 -2.62
CA GLY A 35 0.96 6.73 -3.19
C GLY A 35 0.97 7.30 -4.60
N ARG A 36 1.74 8.37 -4.88
CA ARG A 36 1.85 8.94 -6.23
C ARG A 36 2.44 7.95 -7.23
N GLN A 37 3.42 7.15 -6.82
CA GLN A 37 4.02 6.12 -7.65
C GLN A 37 3.04 4.98 -7.95
N LEU A 38 2.38 4.43 -6.91
CA LEU A 38 1.41 3.34 -7.06
C LEU A 38 0.17 3.74 -7.86
N PHE A 39 -0.29 4.98 -7.71
CA PHE A 39 -1.51 5.47 -8.35
C PHE A 39 -1.25 6.41 -9.53
N ALA A 40 -0.05 6.39 -10.13
CA ALA A 40 0.44 7.35 -11.13
C ALA A 40 -0.53 7.63 -12.30
N VAL A 41 -1.28 6.61 -12.74
CA VAL A 41 -2.30 6.74 -13.79
C VAL A 41 -3.65 7.18 -13.20
N SER A 42 -4.21 6.44 -12.24
CA SER A 42 -5.55 6.71 -11.70
C SER A 42 -5.67 8.07 -10.99
N ARG A 43 -4.57 8.60 -10.45
CA ARG A 43 -4.55 9.91 -9.78
C ARG A 43 -4.84 11.06 -10.74
N GLN A 44 -4.49 10.92 -12.03
CA GLN A 44 -4.71 11.96 -13.04
C GLN A 44 -6.21 12.16 -13.35
N GLN A 45 -7.04 11.16 -13.05
CA GLN A 45 -8.48 11.19 -13.27
C GLN A 45 -9.25 11.70 -12.04
N LYS A 46 -8.56 12.01 -10.94
CA LYS A 46 -9.19 12.50 -9.70
C LYS A 46 -9.08 14.01 -9.63
N LYS A 47 -10.20 14.70 -9.37
CA LYS A 47 -10.25 16.15 -9.13
C LYS A 47 -9.36 16.58 -7.95
N GLN A 48 -9.29 15.73 -6.92
CA GLN A 48 -8.41 15.91 -5.76
C GLN A 48 -7.83 14.53 -5.37
N PRO A 49 -6.62 14.18 -5.84
CA PRO A 49 -6.01 12.91 -5.50
C PRO A 49 -5.48 12.93 -4.05
N ASN A 50 -6.05 12.09 -3.18
CA ASN A 50 -5.51 11.79 -1.85
C ASN A 50 -4.87 10.40 -1.84
N ASP A 51 -3.72 10.30 -2.50
CA ASP A 51 -3.03 9.04 -2.73
C ASP A 51 -2.47 8.43 -1.42
N ALA A 52 -2.09 9.28 -0.46
CA ALA A 52 -1.63 8.85 0.85
C ALA A 52 -2.74 8.16 1.66
N ASP A 53 -3.96 8.72 1.65
CA ASP A 53 -5.11 8.08 2.32
C ASP A 53 -5.51 6.77 1.65
N ARG A 54 -5.50 6.71 0.32
CA ARG A 54 -5.75 5.47 -0.43
C ARG A 54 -4.75 4.39 -0.06
N LEU A 55 -3.47 4.72 0.01
CA LEU A 55 -2.42 3.79 0.40
C LEU A 55 -2.57 3.34 1.86
N ARG A 56 -2.86 4.26 2.79
CA ARG A 56 -3.12 3.92 4.19
C ARG A 56 -4.27 2.93 4.34
N LYS A 57 -5.39 3.18 3.65
CA LYS A 57 -6.56 2.28 3.64
C LYS A 57 -6.23 0.91 3.04
N TYR A 58 -5.40 0.88 2.00
CA TYR A 58 -4.95 -0.38 1.41
C TYR A 58 -4.13 -1.21 2.41
N LEU A 59 -3.12 -0.62 3.05
CA LEU A 59 -2.29 -1.31 4.05
C LEU A 59 -3.12 -1.81 5.24
N ALA A 60 -4.09 -1.02 5.69
CA ALA A 60 -4.98 -1.40 6.80
C ALA A 60 -5.82 -2.65 6.51
N ARG A 61 -6.15 -2.96 5.24
CA ARG A 61 -6.82 -4.22 4.87
C ARG A 61 -5.98 -5.46 5.20
N PHE A 62 -4.66 -5.29 5.26
CA PHE A 62 -3.70 -6.34 5.59
C PHE A 62 -3.21 -6.26 7.04
N GLY A 63 -3.83 -5.41 7.87
CA GLY A 63 -3.37 -5.17 9.24
C GLY A 63 -2.02 -4.47 9.32
N LEU A 64 -1.58 -3.81 8.23
CA LEU A 64 -0.30 -3.13 8.15
C LEU A 64 -0.47 -1.62 8.28
N ASN A 65 0.53 -0.95 8.84
CA ASN A 65 0.67 0.49 8.76
C ASN A 65 1.99 0.92 8.10
N TRP A 66 2.06 2.21 7.72
CA TRP A 66 3.23 2.76 7.02
C TRP A 66 4.54 2.59 7.80
N ASP A 67 4.51 2.84 9.11
CA ASP A 67 5.70 2.80 9.95
C ASP A 67 6.22 1.37 10.17
N GLU A 68 5.34 0.37 10.09
CA GLU A 68 5.72 -1.05 10.07
C GLU A 68 6.35 -1.46 8.74
N VAL A 69 5.82 -0.95 7.62
CA VAL A 69 6.29 -1.32 6.27
C VAL A 69 7.62 -0.66 5.92
N ARG A 70 7.89 0.55 6.44
CA ARG A 70 9.13 1.31 6.16
C ARG A 70 10.34 0.83 6.97
N LYS A 71 10.13 0.02 8.02
CA LYS A 71 11.23 -0.62 8.76
C LYS A 71 11.91 -1.69 7.90
#